data_AF-A0AAI8KVD0-F1
#
_entry.id   AF-A0AAI8KVD0-F1
#
_cell.length_a   1.000
_cell.length_b   1.000
_cell.length_c   1.000
_cell.angle_alpha   90.00
_cell.angle_beta   90.00
_cell.angle_gamma   90.00
#
_symmetry.space_group_name_H-M   'P 1'
#
loop_
_entity.id
_entity.type
_entity.pdbx_description
1 polymer ?
#
loop_
_entity_poly.entity_id
_entity_poly.type
_entity_poly.pdbx_seq_one_letter_code
_entity_poly.pdbx_strand_id
1 'polypeptide(L)'
;MRRFETGQTVVRRDVHSPGRVWSEHALRVVADTGEALVAACPPGAETRWPALYLKARDEGDRAVRTEAFDAMASGVWELAAAVWQETELLLWKPPEAWFSVNAFYTADGLRNWYVNFERPTARTGCPIPGDA
;
A
#
# COMPACT_ATOMS: atom_id res chain seq x y z
N MET A 1 -19.22 -10.93 -4.96
CA MET A 1 -17.93 -10.28 -5.26
C MET A 1 -16.87 -11.37 -5.36
N ARG A 2 -16.00 -11.37 -6.37
CA ARG A 2 -14.99 -12.44 -6.58
C ARG A 2 -13.89 -12.33 -5.52
N ARG A 3 -13.52 -13.46 -4.92
CA ARG A 3 -12.39 -13.56 -3.99
C ARG A 3 -11.08 -13.67 -4.76
N PHE A 4 -10.02 -13.17 -4.15
CA PHE A 4 -8.66 -13.35 -4.61
C PHE A 4 -8.14 -14.72 -4.15
N GLU A 5 -7.34 -15.36 -5.00
CA GLU A 5 -6.72 -16.64 -4.68
C GLU A 5 -5.51 -16.44 -3.75
N THR A 6 -5.34 -17.34 -2.77
CA THR A 6 -4.09 -17.46 -2.01
C THR A 6 -3.00 -17.84 -3.01
N GLY A 7 -2.12 -16.91 -3.33
CA GLY A 7 -1.39 -17.08 -4.59
C GLY A 7 -1.14 -15.78 -5.31
N GLN A 8 -2.17 -14.95 -5.27
CA GLN A 8 -2.30 -13.88 -6.23
C GLN A 8 -1.58 -12.63 -5.75
N THR A 9 -0.94 -11.95 -6.69
CA THR A 9 -0.51 -10.57 -6.50
C THR A 9 -1.68 -9.65 -6.78
N VAL A 10 -1.98 -8.77 -5.83
CA VAL A 10 -3.00 -7.72 -5.95
C VAL A 10 -2.38 -6.37 -5.68
N VAL A 11 -2.90 -5.31 -6.30
CA VAL A 11 -2.39 -3.95 -6.06
C VAL A 11 -3.31 -3.23 -5.07
N ARG A 12 -2.75 -2.85 -3.92
CA ARG A 12 -3.41 -1.95 -2.97
C ARG A 12 -3.05 -0.51 -3.33
N ARG A 13 -4.07 0.32 -3.56
CA ARG A 13 -3.90 1.73 -3.95
C ARG A 13 -4.46 2.64 -2.86
N ASP A 14 -3.67 3.62 -2.43
CA ASP A 14 -4.21 4.79 -1.74
C ASP A 14 -4.69 5.79 -2.78
N VAL A 15 -5.92 6.28 -2.64
CA VAL A 15 -6.53 7.19 -3.61
C VAL A 15 -6.95 8.48 -2.92
N HIS A 16 -6.38 9.59 -3.37
CA HIS A 16 -6.76 10.93 -2.96
C HIS A 16 -7.88 11.46 -3.87
N SER A 17 -8.78 12.29 -3.32
CA SER A 17 -9.90 12.87 -4.07
C SER A 17 -9.37 13.85 -5.13
N PRO A 18 -9.86 13.85 -6.39
CA PRO A 18 -11.04 13.17 -6.93
C PRO A 18 -10.75 11.83 -7.66
N GLY A 19 -9.97 10.93 -7.06
CA GLY A 19 -9.71 9.60 -7.61
C GLY A 19 -8.27 9.38 -8.07
N ARG A 20 -7.35 10.28 -7.72
CA ARG A 20 -5.96 10.20 -8.12
C ARG A 20 -5.15 9.35 -7.15
N VAL A 21 -4.34 8.45 -7.68
CA VAL A 21 -3.56 7.50 -6.89
C VAL A 21 -2.41 8.21 -6.18
N TRP A 22 -2.34 8.02 -4.86
CA TRP A 22 -1.28 8.53 -3.99
C TRP A 22 -0.15 7.51 -3.80
N SER A 23 -0.49 6.23 -3.68
CA SER A 23 0.49 5.16 -3.56
C SER A 23 -0.06 3.86 -4.16
N GLU A 24 0.84 2.96 -4.56
CA GLU A 24 0.51 1.60 -5.00
C GLU A 24 1.48 0.60 -4.36
N HIS A 25 0.95 -0.55 -3.94
CA HIS A 25 1.74 -1.63 -3.35
C HIS A 25 1.30 -2.96 -3.95
N ALA A 26 2.25 -3.71 -4.51
CA ALA A 26 2.04 -5.10 -4.91
C ALA A 26 2.02 -5.98 -3.65
N LEU A 27 0.82 -6.44 -3.28
CA LEU A 27 0.60 -7.30 -2.12
C LEU A 27 0.38 -8.73 -2.58
N ARG A 28 0.88 -9.67 -1.78
CA ARG A 28 0.67 -11.10 -1.99
C ARG A 28 -0.46 -11.59 -1.10
N VAL A 29 -1.53 -12.13 -1.70
CA VAL A 29 -2.69 -12.62 -0.96
C VAL A 29 -2.31 -13.85 -0.15
N VAL A 30 -2.58 -13.79 1.16
CA VAL A 30 -2.43 -14.89 2.13
C VAL A 30 -3.77 -15.59 2.30
N ALA A 31 -4.83 -14.82 2.53
CA ALA A 31 -6.20 -15.32 2.62
C ALA A 31 -7.19 -14.22 2.20
N ASP A 32 -8.29 -14.61 1.58
CA ASP A 32 -9.39 -13.70 1.27
C ASP A 32 -10.71 -14.37 1.63
N THR A 33 -11.23 -14.06 2.81
CA THR A 33 -12.41 -14.70 3.38
C THR A 33 -13.57 -13.69 3.50
N GLY A 34 -14.71 -14.14 4.03
CA GLY A 34 -15.78 -13.20 4.40
C GLY A 34 -15.42 -12.29 5.57
N GLU A 35 -14.40 -12.65 6.35
CA GLU A 35 -13.97 -11.90 7.54
C GLU A 35 -12.99 -10.80 7.18
N ALA A 36 -11.98 -11.10 6.35
CA ALA A 36 -10.98 -10.11 5.94
C ALA A 36 -10.22 -10.55 4.67
N LEU A 37 -9.66 -9.55 4.00
CA LEU A 37 -8.50 -9.72 3.15
C LEU A 37 -7.24 -9.70 4.03
N VAL A 38 -6.44 -10.75 3.94
CA VAL A 38 -5.12 -10.85 4.54
C VAL A 38 -4.09 -10.90 3.42
N ALA A 39 -3.16 -9.96 3.42
CA ALA A 39 -2.13 -9.86 2.38
C ALA A 39 -0.78 -9.46 2.97
N ALA A 40 0.29 -9.92 2.34
CA ALA A 40 1.67 -9.64 2.75
C ALA A 40 2.35 -8.69 1.76
N CYS A 41 3.22 -7.82 2.27
CA CYS A 41 4.15 -7.01 1.49
C CYS A 41 5.57 -7.28 1.99
N PRO A 42 6.32 -8.21 1.36
CA PRO A 42 7.70 -8.46 1.74
C PRO A 42 8.63 -7.33 1.24
N PRO A 43 9.83 -7.18 1.83
CA PRO A 43 10.89 -6.39 1.23
C PRO A 43 11.15 -6.80 -0.22
N GLY A 44 11.35 -5.82 -1.11
CA GLY A 44 11.50 -6.03 -2.55
C GLY A 44 10.19 -6.01 -3.35
N ALA A 45 9.02 -6.04 -2.70
CA ALA A 45 7.75 -5.90 -3.41
C ALA A 45 7.65 -4.55 -4.14
N GLU A 46 7.13 -4.57 -5.36
CA GLU A 46 6.99 -3.35 -6.17
C GLU A 46 6.01 -2.36 -5.54
N THR A 47 6.41 -1.09 -5.54
CA THR A 47 5.60 0.01 -5.02
C THR A 47 5.70 1.23 -5.94
N ARG A 48 4.70 2.09 -5.85
CA ARG A 48 4.77 3.44 -6.41
C ARG A 48 4.41 4.44 -5.34
N TRP A 49 5.24 5.46 -5.17
CA TRP A 49 5.10 6.49 -4.15
C TRP A 49 5.20 7.88 -4.78
N PRO A 50 4.69 8.92 -4.10
CA PRO A 50 4.93 10.30 -4.53
C PRO A 50 6.43 10.56 -4.64
N ALA A 51 6.87 11.13 -5.75
CA ALA A 51 8.29 11.33 -6.03
C ALA A 51 9.00 12.16 -4.93
N LEU A 52 8.31 13.18 -4.40
CA LEU A 52 8.82 13.99 -3.28
C LEU A 52 9.00 13.17 -1.99
N TYR A 53 8.14 12.17 -1.75
CA TYR A 53 8.30 11.27 -0.61
C TYR A 53 9.56 10.41 -0.74
N LEU A 54 9.82 9.87 -1.93
CA LEU A 54 11.04 9.10 -2.21
C LEU A 54 12.28 9.97 -2.08
N LYS A 55 12.27 11.17 -2.66
CA LYS A 55 13.35 12.14 -2.54
C LYS A 55 13.67 12.45 -1.07
N ALA A 56 12.65 12.77 -0.27
CA ALA A 56 12.80 13.03 1.15
C ALA A 56 13.43 11.87 1.92
N ARG A 57 13.08 10.63 1.57
CA ARG A 57 13.66 9.42 2.16
C ARG A 57 15.11 9.24 1.76
N ASP A 58 15.41 9.35 0.47
CA ASP A 58 16.73 9.06 -0.09
C ASP A 58 17.77 10.14 0.33
N GLU A 59 17.34 11.40 0.46
CA GLU A 59 18.18 12.52 0.92
C GLU A 59 18.18 12.66 2.45
N GLY A 60 17.30 11.96 3.17
CA GLY A 60 17.10 12.13 4.61
C GLY A 60 16.52 13.49 5.01
N ASP A 61 16.03 14.28 4.05
CA ASP A 61 15.48 15.61 4.28
C ASP A 61 13.98 15.55 4.56
N ARG A 62 13.63 15.75 5.83
CA ARG A 62 12.25 15.76 6.29
C ARG A 62 11.45 16.98 5.80
N ALA A 63 12.08 18.08 5.40
CA ALA A 63 11.38 19.25 4.87
C ALA A 63 10.67 18.90 3.55
N VAL A 64 11.36 18.18 2.66
CA VAL A 64 10.83 17.71 1.36
C VAL A 64 9.61 16.80 1.54
N ARG A 65 9.53 16.06 2.67
CA ARG A 65 8.34 15.25 2.98
C ARG A 65 7.09 16.11 3.17
N THR A 66 7.24 17.34 3.66
CA THR A 66 6.10 18.26 3.85
C THR A 66 5.62 18.81 2.51
N GLU A 67 6.53 19.10 1.58
CA GLU A 67 6.19 19.53 0.22
C GLU A 67 5.32 18.51 -0.52
N ALA A 68 5.46 17.21 -0.22
CA ALA A 68 4.58 16.18 -0.77
C ALA A 68 3.11 16.41 -0.40
N PHE A 69 2.81 16.98 0.77
CA PHE A 69 1.44 17.31 1.17
C PHE A 69 0.93 18.56 0.46
N ASP A 70 1.78 19.56 0.21
CA ASP A 70 1.41 20.72 -0.60
C ASP A 70 1.10 20.31 -2.04
N ALA A 71 1.92 19.42 -2.60
CA ALA A 71 1.70 18.80 -3.90
C ALA A 71 0.36 18.01 -3.92
N MET A 72 0.09 17.21 -2.89
CA MET A 72 -1.19 16.52 -2.73
C MET A 72 -2.37 17.50 -2.71
N ALA A 73 -2.30 18.55 -1.90
CA ALA A 73 -3.34 19.55 -1.75
C ALA A 73 -3.61 20.34 -3.04
N SER A 74 -2.57 20.57 -3.85
CA SER A 74 -2.70 21.18 -5.17
C SER A 74 -3.36 20.26 -6.21
N GLY A 75 -3.44 18.96 -5.92
CA GLY A 75 -3.90 17.97 -6.88
C GLY A 75 -2.84 17.53 -7.89
N VAL A 76 -1.58 17.97 -7.76
CA VAL A 76 -0.49 17.75 -8.73
C VAL A 76 0.75 17.15 -8.06
N TRP A 77 1.03 15.87 -8.33
CA TRP A 77 2.20 15.11 -7.91
C TRP A 77 2.51 14.01 -8.93
N GLU A 78 3.75 13.54 -8.97
CA GLU A 78 4.13 12.39 -9.78
C GLU A 78 4.39 11.16 -8.91
N LEU A 79 4.09 9.98 -9.44
CA LEU A 79 4.42 8.71 -8.80
C LEU A 79 5.70 8.14 -9.40
N ALA A 80 6.66 7.83 -8.54
CA ALA A 80 7.91 7.17 -8.92
C ALA A 80 7.90 5.71 -8.43
N ALA A 81 8.53 4.85 -9.23
CA ALA A 81 8.70 3.43 -8.91
C ALA A 81 9.69 3.25 -7.76
N ALA A 82 9.40 2.31 -6.87
CA ALA A 82 10.27 1.92 -5.78
C ALA A 82 9.97 0.47 -5.37
N VAL A 83 10.70 -0.01 -4.37
CA VAL A 83 10.40 -1.27 -3.69
C VAL A 83 10.10 -1.01 -2.22
N TRP A 84 9.26 -1.85 -1.64
CA TRP A 84 9.07 -1.92 -0.20
C TRP A 84 10.38 -2.35 0.48
N GLN A 85 10.71 -1.73 1.61
CA GLN A 85 12.00 -1.92 2.30
C GLN A 85 11.79 -2.20 3.79
N GLU A 86 12.88 -2.65 4.44
CA GLU A 86 13.06 -2.82 5.89
C GLU A 86 12.20 -3.87 6.60
N THR A 87 10.90 -3.94 6.32
CA THR A 87 9.96 -4.76 7.09
C THR A 87 9.18 -5.71 6.21
N GLU A 88 8.76 -6.85 6.77
CA GLU A 88 7.66 -7.62 6.21
C GLU A 88 6.36 -7.10 6.81
N LEU A 89 5.41 -6.71 5.95
CA LEU A 89 4.09 -6.28 6.37
C LEU A 89 3.09 -7.43 6.19
N LEU A 90 2.29 -7.71 7.23
CA LEU A 90 1.05 -8.47 7.12
C LEU A 90 -0.14 -7.54 7.39
N LEU A 91 -0.93 -7.28 6.35
CA LEU A 91 -2.13 -6.48 6.39
C LEU A 91 -3.35 -7.37 6.64
N TRP A 92 -4.17 -6.97 7.60
CA TRP A 92 -5.52 -7.50 7.83
C TRP A 92 -6.54 -6.39 7.59
N LYS A 93 -7.42 -6.58 6.60
CA LYS A 93 -8.44 -5.61 6.20
C LYS A 93 -9.82 -6.26 6.12
N PRO A 94 -10.70 -6.02 7.10
CA PRO A 94 -12.10 -6.43 7.02
C PRO A 94 -12.83 -5.69 5.91
N PRO A 95 -13.87 -6.31 5.32
CA PRO A 95 -14.81 -5.57 4.49
C PRO A 95 -15.45 -4.45 5.31
N GLU A 96 -15.72 -3.32 4.67
CA GLU A 96 -16.48 -2.18 5.25
C GLU A 96 -15.82 -1.46 6.45
N ALA A 97 -14.73 -1.98 7.00
CA ALA A 97 -14.02 -1.34 8.10
C ALA A 97 -13.31 -0.05 7.66
N TRP A 98 -13.36 0.96 8.53
CA TRP A 98 -12.69 2.24 8.40
C TRP A 98 -11.23 2.22 8.91
N PHE A 99 -10.63 1.03 8.94
CA PHE A 99 -9.24 0.82 9.27
C PHE A 99 -8.73 -0.50 8.70
N SER A 100 -7.41 -0.67 8.68
CA SER A 100 -6.71 -1.95 8.62
C SER A 100 -5.82 -2.12 9.85
N VAL A 101 -5.47 -3.36 10.16
CA VAL A 101 -4.47 -3.68 11.18
C VAL A 101 -3.28 -4.31 10.49
N ASN A 102 -2.10 -3.73 10.71
CA ASN A 102 -0.86 -4.10 10.06
C ASN A 102 0.12 -4.62 11.11
N ALA A 103 0.62 -5.84 10.93
CA ALA A 103 1.78 -6.33 11.66
C ALA A 103 3.04 -6.06 10.82
N PHE A 104 4.04 -5.42 11.42
CA PHE A 104 5.35 -5.24 10.81
C PHE A 104 6.37 -6.13 11.49
N TYR A 105 7.09 -6.92 10.70
CA TYR A 105 8.15 -7.81 11.15
C TYR A 105 9.52 -7.32 10.65
N THR A 106 10.55 -7.55 11.46
CA THR A 106 11.97 -7.45 11.08
C THR A 106 12.63 -8.82 11.24
N ALA A 107 13.94 -8.90 11.00
CA ALA A 107 14.72 -10.11 11.28
C ALA A 107 14.62 -10.58 12.75
N ASP A 108 14.32 -9.67 13.68
CA ASP A 108 14.17 -9.95 15.11
C ASP A 108 12.75 -10.38 15.51
N GLY A 109 11.83 -10.47 14.53
CA GLY A 109 10.43 -10.86 14.75
C GLY A 109 9.45 -9.69 14.65
N LEU A 110 8.31 -9.78 15.35
CA LEU A 110 7.26 -8.76 15.31
C LEU A 110 7.76 -7.46 15.95
N ARG A 111 7.88 -6.40 15.14
CA ARG A 111 8.28 -5.06 15.59
C ARG A 111 7.12 -4.34 16.27
N ASN A 112 5.97 -4.27 15.60
CA ASN A 112 4.78 -3.59 16.13
C ASN A 112 3.51 -3.96 15.35
N TRP A 113 2.37 -3.70 15.99
CA TRP A 113 1.09 -3.53 15.32
C TRP A 113 0.86 -2.07 14.96
N TYR A 114 0.14 -1.81 13.88
CA TYR A 114 -0.24 -0.47 13.44
C TYR A 114 -1.68 -0.49 12.95
N VAL A 115 -2.52 0.37 13.53
CA VAL A 115 -3.87 0.59 13.04
C VAL A 115 -3.82 1.72 12.02
N ASN A 116 -4.07 1.39 10.76
CA ASN A 116 -4.14 2.37 9.68
C ASN A 116 -5.59 2.83 9.51
N PHE A 117 -5.91 4.06 9.89
CA PHE A 117 -7.22 4.64 9.63
C PHE A 117 -7.34 5.02 8.16
N GLU A 118 -8.31 4.41 7.48
CA GLU A 118 -8.48 4.54 6.04
C GLU A 118 -9.95 4.27 5.68
N ARG A 119 -10.38 4.71 4.49
CA ARG A 119 -11.73 4.38 4.02
C ARG A 119 -11.89 2.87 3.79
N PRO A 120 -13.12 2.36 3.81
CA PRO A 120 -13.41 1.00 3.35
C PRO A 120 -12.86 0.75 1.95
N THR A 121 -12.28 -0.43 1.73
CA THR A 121 -11.65 -0.77 0.44
C THR A 121 -12.72 -1.00 -0.63
N ALA A 122 -12.59 -0.30 -1.76
CA ALA A 122 -13.31 -0.63 -2.98
C ALA A 122 -12.50 -1.67 -3.77
N ARG A 123 -13.10 -2.82 -4.09
CA ARG A 123 -12.46 -3.84 -4.93
C ARG A 123 -12.67 -3.51 -6.39
N THR A 124 -11.58 -3.41 -7.14
CA THR A 124 -11.61 -3.22 -8.60
C THR A 124 -11.14 -4.50 -9.28
N GLY A 125 -11.82 -4.90 -10.35
CA GLY A 125 -11.30 -5.94 -11.23
C GLY A 125 -10.17 -5.34 -12.05
N CYS A 126 -8.92 -5.67 -11.73
CA CYS A 126 -7.78 -5.29 -12.56
C CYS A 126 -6.92 -6.54 -12.74
N PRO A 127 -6.99 -7.21 -13.90
CA PRO A 127 -5.92 -8.08 -14.33
C PRO A 127 -4.70 -7.21 -14.65
N ILE A 128 -3.51 -7.66 -14.28
CA ILE A 128 -2.26 -7.13 -14.83
C ILE A 128 -2.33 -7.37 -16.35
N PRO A 129 -2.16 -6.36 -17.22
CA PRO A 129 -2.03 -6.60 -18.64
C PRO A 129 -0.66 -7.25 -18.89
N GLY A 130 -0.64 -8.50 -19.34
CA GLY A 130 0.58 -9.14 -19.84
C GLY A 130 0.76 -10.59 -19.45
N ASP A 131 -0.17 -11.46 -19.84
CA ASP A 131 0.06 -12.89 -20.15
C ASP A 131 -1.15 -13.39 -20.95
N ALA A 132 -1.04 -13.29 -22.27
CA ALA A 132 -1.91 -13.94 -23.27
C ALA A 132 -1.01 -14.42 -24.42
#